data_AF-A0A969XB08-F1
#
_entry.id   AF-A0A969XB08-F1
#
_cell.length_a   1.000
_cell.length_b   1.000
_cell.length_c   1.000
_cell.angle_alpha   90.00
_cell.angle_beta   90.00
_cell.angle_gamma   90.00
#
_symmetry.space_group_name_H-M   'P 1'
#
loop_
_entity.id
_entity.type
_entity.pdbx_description
1 polymer ?
#
loop_
_entity_poly.entity_id
_entity_poly.type
_entity_poly.pdbx_seq_one_letter_code
_entity_poly.pdbx_strand_id
1 'polypeptide(L)' 'VEVGCNSVLNPGAVVGRNSSVYPLSSVRGVVPEDSIYKARSEIVHRL' A
#
# COMPACT_ATOMS: atom_id res chain seq x y z
N VAL A 1 8.81 0.97 5.08
CA VAL A 1 7.37 0.98 4.74
C VAL A 1 6.89 2.39 4.96
N GLU A 2 6.26 2.98 3.96
CA GLU A 2 5.72 4.35 4.05
C GLU A 2 4.22 4.31 3.78
N VAL A 3 3.44 5.02 4.59
CA VAL A 3 1.99 5.11 4.43
C VAL A 3 1.61 6.58 4.36
N GLY A 4 1.03 6.99 3.24
CA GLY A 4 0.56 8.35 3.03
C GLY A 4 -0.55 8.73 4.01
N CYS A 5 -0.64 10.02 4.33
CA CYS A 5 -1.66 10.54 5.24
C CYS A 5 -3.09 10.24 4.74
N ASN A 6 -4.04 10.17 5.68
CA ASN A 6 -5.44 9.83 5.42
C ASN A 6 -5.65 8.47 4.73
N SER A 7 -4.66 7.59 4.78
CA SER A 7 -4.82 6.21 4.34
C SER A 7 -5.44 5.36 5.45
N VAL A 8 -6.32 4.43 5.08
CA VAL A 8 -6.95 3.48 5.99
C VAL A 8 -6.40 2.09 5.71
N LEU A 9 -5.74 1.49 6.70
CA LEU A 9 -5.39 0.08 6.70
C LEU A 9 -6.54 -0.70 7.34
N ASN A 10 -7.32 -1.42 6.53
CA ASN A 10 -8.44 -2.20 7.04
C ASN A 10 -7.93 -3.45 7.77
N PRO A 11 -8.74 -4.09 8.64
CA PRO A 11 -8.38 -5.35 9.25
C PRO A 11 -7.93 -6.40 8.22
N GLY A 12 -6.83 -7.09 8.52
CA GLY A 12 -6.20 -8.04 7.60
C GLY A 12 -5.33 -7.41 6.50
N ALA A 13 -5.09 -6.10 6.54
CA ALA A 13 -4.11 -5.46 5.65
C ALA A 13 -2.68 -5.81 6.06
N VAL A 14 -1.86 -6.23 5.08
CA VAL A 14 -0.42 -6.45 5.25
C VAL A 14 0.31 -5.59 4.22
N VAL A 15 1.28 -4.79 4.65
CA VAL A 15 2.09 -3.96 3.76
C VAL A 15 3.53 -4.49 3.76
N GLY A 16 3.96 -4.98 2.60
CA GLY A 16 5.30 -5.53 2.41
C GLY A 16 6.42 -4.51 2.68
N ARG A 17 7.61 -5.03 3.01
CA ARG A 17 8.81 -4.20 3.21
C ARG A 17 9.10 -3.38 1.95
N ASN A 18 9.74 -2.22 2.14
CA ASN A 18 10.07 -1.29 1.06
C ASN A 18 8.89 -0.83 0.18
N SER A 19 7.64 -1.03 0.63
CA SER A 19 6.48 -0.53 -0.09
C SER A 19 6.02 0.83 0.41
N SER A 20 5.40 1.61 -0.48
CA SER A 20 4.82 2.92 -0.17
C SER A 20 3.36 2.95 -0.61
N VAL A 21 2.48 3.42 0.27
CA VAL A 21 1.05 3.60 0.02
C VAL A 21 0.77 5.09 -0.18
N TYR A 22 0.09 5.45 -1.27
CA TYR A 22 -0.27 6.85 -1.56
C TYR A 22 -1.27 7.40 -0.54
N PRO A 23 -1.26 8.70 -0.26
CA PRO A 23 -2.28 9.34 0.60
C PRO A 23 -3.70 9.05 0.12
N LEU A 24 -4.68 9.17 1.02
CA LEU A 24 -6.10 8.94 0.74
C LEU A 24 -6.42 7.52 0.23
N SER A 25 -5.55 6.54 0.50
CA SER A 25 -5.72 5.15 0.05
C SER A 25 -6.44 4.29 1.09
N SER A 26 -7.34 3.40 0.65
CA SER A 26 -7.90 2.33 1.49
C SER A 26 -7.27 1.00 1.11
N VAL A 27 -6.50 0.39 2.01
CA VAL A 27 -5.77 -0.86 1.78
C VAL A 27 -6.55 -2.03 2.37
N ARG A 28 -6.76 -3.08 1.58
CA ARG A 28 -7.29 -4.38 2.01
C ARG A 28 -6.43 -5.50 1.43
N GLY A 29 -6.22 -6.56 2.21
CA GLY A 29 -5.39 -7.67 1.79
C GLY A 29 -3.91 -7.31 1.81
N VAL A 30 -3.14 -7.88 0.89
CA VAL A 30 -1.67 -7.80 0.93
C VAL A 30 -1.16 -6.85 -0.15
N VAL A 31 -0.36 -5.85 0.26
CA VAL A 31 0.49 -5.06 -0.63
C VAL A 31 1.84 -5.77 -0.70
N PRO A 32 2.29 -6.26 -1.88
CA PRO A 32 3.57 -6.95 -2.04
C PRO A 32 4.75 -6.09 -1.58
N GLU A 33 5.89 -6.72 -1.27
CA GLU A 33 7.15 -6.01 -1.04
C GLU A 33 7.65 -5.28 -2.28
N ASP A 34 8.52 -4.28 -2.06
CA ASP A 34 9.12 -3.46 -3.11
C ASP A 34 8.07 -2.95 -4.12
N SER A 35 6.96 -2.37 -3.62
CA SER A 35 5.86 -1.89 -4.46
C SER A 35 5.37 -0.49 -4.10
N ILE A 36 4.63 0.13 -5.03
CA ILE A 36 3.95 1.41 -4.83
C ILE A 36 2.46 1.14 -5.00
N TYR A 37 1.70 1.28 -3.90
CA TYR A 37 0.24 1.17 -3.88
C TYR A 37 -0.36 2.55 -4.11
N LYS A 38 -0.96 2.77 -5.29
CA LYS A 38 -1.65 4.02 -5.62
C LYS A 38 -3.16 3.91 -5.39
N ALA A 39 -3.71 2.74 -5.70
CA ALA A 39 -5.09 2.35 -5.47
C ALA A 39 -5.21 0.82 -5.49
N ARG A 40 -6.37 0.27 -5.11
CA ARG A 40 -6.61 -1.18 -5.09
C ARG A 40 -6.24 -1.88 -6.40
N SER A 41 -6.51 -1.24 -7.53
CA SER A 41 -6.28 -1.79 -8.87
C SER A 41 -4.96 -1.32 -9.49
N GLU A 42 -4.17 -0.53 -8.76
CA GLU A 42 -2.95 0.09 -9.26
C GLU A 42 -1.82 -0.07 -8.24
N ILE A 43 -1.23 -1.26 -8.28
CA ILE A 43 -0.03 -1.63 -7.53
C ILE A 43 1.07 -1.86 -8.56
N VAL A 44 2.16 -1.09 -8.45
CA VAL A 44 3.30 -1.20 -9.36
C VAL A 44 4.56 -1.62 -8.59
N HIS A 45 5.42 -2.41 -9.22
CA HIS A 45 6.70 -2.78 -8.63
C HIS A 45 7.66 -1.58 -8.64
N ARG A 46 8.42 -1.44 -7.55
CA ARG A 46 9.50 -0.46 -7.40
C ARG A 46 10.78 -1.11 -7.90
N LEU A 47 11.35 -0.56 -8.98
CA LEU A 47 12.66 -0.95 -9.52
C LEU A 47 13.79 -0.63 -8.53
#